data_AF-A0A0L1L0U8-F1
#
_entry.id   AF-A0A0L1L0U8-F1
#
_cell.length_a   1.000
_cell.length_b   1.000
_cell.length_c   1.000
_cell.angle_alpha   90.00
_cell.angle_beta   90.00
_cell.angle_gamma   90.00
#
_symmetry.space_group_name_H-M   'P 1'
#
loop_
_entity.id
_entity.type
_entity.pdbx_description
1 polymer ?
#
loop_
_entity_poly.entity_id
_entity_poly.type
_entity_poly.pdbx_seq_one_letter_code
_entity_poly.pdbx_strand_id
1 'polypeptide(L)'
;MFPSVWKAKGESPFLSSVEKRFDDTFSVYQGFKDFARCVSFSRNIHNVGFMDPTLTDCAKDFEHSWNYFLYRSDASRDHLVRKRRSIVDLSSHPWEFKQKYIDLLKSQGRYLDDISEQPK
;
A
#
# COMPACT_ATOMS: atom_id res chain seq x y z
N MET A 1 4.98 19.04 -13.23
CA MET A 1 4.85 18.05 -14.31
C MET A 1 5.77 16.89 -13.96
N PHE A 2 5.26 15.86 -13.27
CA PHE A 2 6.08 14.71 -12.89
C PHE A 2 6.34 13.85 -14.13
N PRO A 3 7.60 13.46 -14.40
CA PRO A 3 7.95 12.76 -15.63
C PRO A 3 7.19 11.43 -15.74
N SER A 4 6.81 11.13 -16.98
CA SER A 4 5.95 10.06 -17.49
C SER A 4 6.40 8.62 -17.20
N VAL A 5 7.35 8.40 -16.29
CA VAL A 5 7.87 7.08 -15.91
C VAL A 5 6.77 6.19 -15.30
N TRP A 6 5.71 6.80 -14.76
CA TRP A 6 4.58 6.12 -14.15
C TRP A 6 3.57 5.54 -15.16
N LYS A 7 3.58 5.94 -16.44
CA LYS A 7 2.62 5.45 -17.44
C LYS A 7 2.85 3.98 -17.85
N ALA A 8 4.04 3.44 -17.62
CA ALA A 8 4.39 2.09 -18.08
C ALA A 8 4.31 0.99 -16.99
N LYS A 9 4.09 1.34 -15.70
CA LYS A 9 4.38 0.42 -14.59
C LYS A 9 3.26 0.20 -13.56
N GLY A 10 2.02 0.55 -13.88
CA GLY A 10 0.86 0.37 -12.98
C GLY A 10 0.50 1.66 -12.24
N GLU A 11 -0.80 1.82 -11.96
CA GLU A 11 -1.31 3.00 -11.23
C GLU A 11 -0.71 3.00 -9.82
N SER A 12 -0.01 4.07 -9.47
CA SER A 12 0.41 4.24 -8.08
C SER A 12 -0.83 4.37 -7.19
N PRO A 13 -0.77 3.94 -5.92
CA PRO A 13 -1.89 4.13 -4.99
C PRO A 13 -2.30 5.60 -4.82
N PHE A 14 -1.40 6.54 -5.13
CA PHE A 14 -1.66 7.98 -5.13
C PHE A 14 -2.48 8.46 -6.33
N LEU A 15 -2.45 7.71 -7.44
CA LEU A 15 -3.13 8.02 -8.70
C LEU A 15 -4.35 7.14 -8.97
N SER A 16 -4.55 6.08 -8.19
CA SER A 16 -5.77 5.26 -8.26
C SER A 16 -7.01 6.08 -7.88
N SER A 17 -8.17 5.76 -8.47
CA SER A 17 -9.42 6.42 -8.08
C SER A 17 -9.79 6.07 -6.64
N VAL A 18 -10.56 6.95 -5.99
CA VAL A 18 -11.01 6.73 -4.61
C VAL A 18 -11.78 5.41 -4.51
N GLU A 19 -12.65 5.09 -5.48
CA GLU A 19 -13.41 3.84 -5.43
C GLU A 19 -12.49 2.61 -5.46
N LYS A 20 -11.45 2.60 -6.30
CA LYS A 20 -10.48 1.49 -6.36
C LYS A 20 -9.66 1.34 -5.06
N ARG A 21 -9.48 2.40 -4.27
CA ARG A 21 -8.75 2.34 -2.99
C ARG A 21 -9.59 1.73 -1.88
N PHE A 22 -10.89 1.97 -1.92
CA PHE A 22 -11.85 1.48 -0.93
C PHE A 22 -12.53 0.17 -1.33
N ASP A 23 -12.26 -0.32 -2.53
CA ASP A 23 -12.62 -1.68 -2.91
C ASP A 23 -11.87 -2.68 -2.01
N ASP A 24 -12.61 -3.52 -1.29
CA ASP A 24 -12.10 -4.57 -0.40
C ASP A 24 -12.08 -5.94 -1.09
N THR A 25 -12.34 -6.00 -2.40
CA THR A 25 -12.19 -7.23 -3.17
C THR A 25 -10.70 -7.52 -3.44
N PHE A 26 -10.25 -8.69 -2.99
CA PHE A 26 -8.89 -9.19 -3.25
C PHE A 26 -8.98 -10.51 -4.00
N SER A 27 -8.20 -10.63 -5.07
CA SER A 27 -8.09 -11.87 -5.85
C SER A 27 -6.64 -12.32 -5.91
N VAL A 28 -6.43 -13.65 -5.95
CA VAL A 28 -5.08 -14.24 -6.08
C VAL A 28 -4.40 -13.80 -7.36
N TYR A 29 -5.18 -13.71 -8.45
CA TYR A 29 -4.66 -13.28 -9.74
C TYR A 29 -4.12 -11.85 -9.67
N GLN A 30 -4.81 -10.95 -8.97
CA GLN A 30 -4.33 -9.59 -8.74
C GLN A 30 -3.07 -9.59 -7.85
N GLY A 31 -3.05 -10.39 -6.78
CA GLY A 31 -1.86 -10.56 -5.93
C GLY A 31 -0.64 -11.06 -6.71
N PHE A 32 -0.83 -12.03 -7.61
CA PHE A 32 0.23 -12.54 -8.47
C PHE A 32 0.73 -11.47 -9.46
N LYS A 33 -0.18 -10.70 -10.08
CA LYS A 33 0.19 -9.57 -10.95
C LYS A 33 1.03 -8.53 -10.22
N ASP A 34 0.63 -8.19 -9.00
CA ASP A 34 1.33 -7.19 -8.20
C ASP A 34 2.69 -7.72 -7.72
N PHE A 35 2.80 -9.01 -7.38
CA PHE A 35 4.07 -9.67 -7.12
C PHE A 35 5.01 -9.64 -8.33
N ALA A 36 4.54 -10.08 -9.51
CA ALA A 36 5.35 -10.09 -10.73
C ALA A 36 5.86 -8.69 -11.10
N ARG A 37 5.02 -7.66 -10.92
CA ARG A 37 5.40 -6.25 -11.11
C ARG A 37 6.46 -5.82 -10.09
N CYS A 38 6.27 -6.15 -8.83
CA CYS A 38 7.21 -5.82 -7.75
C CYS A 38 8.58 -6.44 -8.01
N VAL A 39 8.63 -7.72 -8.38
CA VAL A 39 9.87 -8.43 -8.74
C VAL A 39 10.53 -7.83 -9.99
N SER A 40 9.75 -7.46 -11.00
CA SER A 40 10.28 -6.80 -12.20
C SER A 40 10.92 -5.44 -11.87
N PHE A 41 10.33 -4.71 -10.92
CA PHE A 41 10.85 -3.44 -10.45
C PHE A 41 12.12 -3.62 -9.60
N SER A 42 12.09 -4.52 -8.61
CA SER A 42 13.20 -4.75 -7.68
C SER A 42 14.45 -5.33 -8.35
N ARG A 43 14.31 -6.01 -9.50
CA ARG A 43 15.46 -6.51 -10.29
C ARG A 43 16.15 -5.44 -11.13
N ASN A 44 15.51 -4.29 -11.37
CA ASN A 44 16.12 -3.20 -12.12
C ASN A 44 16.92 -2.31 -11.17
N ILE A 45 18.18 -2.69 -10.88
CA ILE A 45 19.04 -2.03 -9.88
C ILE A 45 19.22 -0.52 -10.10
N HIS A 46 19.14 -0.04 -11.36
CA HIS A 46 19.20 1.38 -11.69
C HIS A 46 17.95 2.18 -11.28
N ASN A 47 16.86 1.49 -10.96
CA ASN A 47 15.59 2.08 -10.53
C ASN A 47 15.31 1.86 -9.03
N VAL A 48 16.13 1.08 -8.32
CA VAL A 48 15.93 0.78 -6.89
C VAL A 48 16.66 1.84 -6.07
N GLY A 49 15.90 2.80 -5.57
CA GLY A 49 16.33 3.78 -4.57
C GLY A 49 16.10 3.31 -3.13
N PHE A 50 16.43 4.18 -2.17
CA PHE A 50 16.39 3.87 -0.74
C PHE A 50 14.99 3.52 -0.18
N MET A 51 13.92 3.96 -0.84
CA MET A 51 12.53 3.75 -0.39
C MET A 51 11.78 2.68 -1.22
N ASP A 52 12.48 2.02 -2.13
CA ASP A 52 11.84 1.05 -3.02
C ASP A 52 11.72 -0.33 -2.37
N PRO A 53 10.64 -1.08 -2.68
CA PRO A 53 10.39 -2.38 -2.06
C PRO A 53 11.47 -3.38 -2.45
N THR A 54 11.97 -4.11 -1.45
CA THR A 54 12.93 -5.19 -1.67
C THR A 54 12.22 -6.42 -2.23
N LEU A 55 12.99 -7.36 -2.82
CA LEU A 55 12.43 -8.64 -3.28
C LEU A 55 11.77 -9.42 -2.13
N THR A 56 12.31 -9.29 -0.92
CA THR A 56 11.73 -9.89 0.29
C THR A 56 10.39 -9.26 0.66
N ASP A 57 10.22 -7.95 0.48
CA ASP A 57 8.94 -7.28 0.72
C ASP A 57 7.90 -7.71 -0.31
N CYS A 58 8.29 -7.82 -1.59
CA CYS A 58 7.43 -8.35 -2.63
C CYS A 58 6.89 -9.75 -2.29
N ALA A 59 7.75 -10.64 -1.76
CA ALA A 59 7.36 -11.99 -1.37
C ALA A 59 6.38 -11.99 -0.19
N LYS A 60 6.63 -11.19 0.85
CA LYS A 60 5.72 -11.03 2.00
C LYS A 60 4.34 -10.52 1.58
N ASP A 61 4.29 -9.55 0.66
CA ASP A 61 3.02 -9.03 0.15
C ASP A 61 2.21 -10.09 -0.61
N PHE A 62 2.90 -10.94 -1.37
CA PHE A 62 2.27 -12.07 -2.04
C PHE A 62 1.77 -13.10 -1.03
N GLU A 63 2.55 -13.38 0.03
CA GLU A 63 2.14 -14.26 1.12
C GLU A 63 0.85 -13.78 1.80
N HIS A 64 0.72 -12.48 2.08
CA HIS A 64 -0.53 -11.93 2.60
C HIS A 64 -1.69 -12.10 1.62
N SER A 65 -1.47 -11.87 0.33
CA SER A 65 -2.50 -12.11 -0.71
C SER A 65 -2.94 -13.57 -0.75
N TRP A 66 -1.99 -14.49 -0.63
CA TRP A 66 -2.22 -15.93 -0.61
C TRP A 66 -2.95 -16.38 0.66
N ASN A 67 -2.49 -15.92 1.83
CA ASN A 67 -3.09 -16.23 3.12
C ASN A 67 -4.51 -15.66 3.26
N TYR A 68 -4.78 -14.48 2.71
CA TYR A 68 -6.14 -13.95 2.66
C TYR A 68 -7.04 -14.82 1.78
N PHE A 69 -6.54 -15.30 0.63
CA PHE A 69 -7.34 -16.16 -0.24
C PHE A 69 -7.63 -17.53 0.38
N LEU A 70 -6.61 -18.21 0.91
CA LEU A 70 -6.74 -19.56 1.45
C LEU A 70 -7.46 -19.59 2.79
N TYR A 71 -7.13 -18.66 3.69
CA TYR A 71 -7.54 -18.73 5.09
C TYR A 71 -8.45 -17.58 5.50
N ARG A 72 -8.75 -16.63 4.61
CA ARG A 72 -9.52 -15.41 4.95
C ARG A 72 -8.97 -14.70 6.18
N SER A 73 -7.65 -14.72 6.35
CA SER A 73 -6.96 -14.14 7.51
C SER A 73 -7.20 -12.62 7.59
N ASP A 74 -7.75 -12.16 8.70
CA ASP A 74 -8.00 -10.74 8.98
C ASP A 74 -6.70 -9.93 9.00
N ALA A 75 -5.62 -10.47 9.57
CA ALA A 75 -4.32 -9.81 9.59
C ALA A 75 -3.77 -9.57 8.17
N SER A 76 -3.96 -10.53 7.27
CA SER A 76 -3.58 -10.38 5.86
C SER A 76 -4.50 -9.41 5.12
N ARG A 77 -5.80 -9.41 5.42
CA ARG A 77 -6.75 -8.42 4.89
C ARG A 77 -6.31 -7.01 5.27
N ASP A 78 -6.05 -6.77 6.56
CA ASP A 78 -5.66 -5.48 7.09
C ASP A 78 -4.36 -4.97 6.46
N HIS A 79 -3.37 -5.85 6.27
CA HIS A 79 -2.13 -5.52 5.56
C HIS A 79 -2.41 -5.06 4.12
N LEU A 80 -3.20 -5.83 3.36
CA LEU A 80 -3.52 -5.51 1.97
C LEU A 80 -4.34 -4.23 1.85
N VAL A 81 -5.30 -3.99 2.75
CA VAL A 81 -6.08 -2.77 2.84
C VAL A 81 -5.17 -1.57 3.14
N ARG A 82 -4.30 -1.68 4.16
CA ARG A 82 -3.35 -0.62 4.52
C ARG A 82 -2.46 -0.24 3.33
N LYS A 83 -1.94 -1.23 2.61
CA LYS A 83 -1.10 -1.01 1.43
C LYS A 83 -1.88 -0.35 0.29
N ARG A 84 -3.06 -0.87 -0.06
CA ARG A 84 -3.92 -0.34 -1.14
C ARG A 84 -4.34 1.11 -0.87
N ARG A 85 -4.70 1.43 0.37
CA ARG A 85 -5.06 2.79 0.80
C ARG A 85 -3.83 3.67 1.03
N SER A 86 -2.63 3.08 1.11
CA SER A 86 -1.38 3.78 1.45
C SER A 86 -1.54 4.61 2.72
N ILE A 87 -2.05 3.94 3.75
CA ILE A 87 -2.28 4.52 5.06
C ILE A 87 -0.93 4.96 5.65
N VAL A 88 -0.88 6.17 6.16
CA VAL A 88 0.31 6.75 6.78
C VAL A 88 0.14 6.74 8.29
N ASP A 89 1.03 6.04 8.97
CA ASP A 89 1.15 6.12 10.42
C ASP A 89 2.01 7.33 10.79
N LEU A 90 1.41 8.32 11.44
CA LEU A 90 2.15 9.50 11.90
C LEU A 90 2.94 9.20 13.18
N SER A 91 2.54 8.19 13.96
CA SER A 91 3.21 7.82 15.22
C SER A 91 4.54 7.12 15.00
N SER A 92 4.73 6.50 13.83
CA SER A 92 5.98 5.84 13.47
C SER A 92 7.12 6.80 13.13
N HIS A 93 6.84 8.10 13.02
CA HIS A 93 7.82 9.10 12.59
C HIS A 93 8.30 9.95 13.77
N PRO A 94 9.60 10.26 13.87
CA PRO A 94 10.16 10.97 15.02
C PRO A 94 9.94 12.49 14.99
N TRP A 95 9.20 13.02 14.00
CA TRP A 95 8.97 14.45 13.82
C TRP A 95 7.48 14.80 13.85
N GLU A 96 7.17 16.02 14.28
CA GLU A 96 5.80 16.53 14.26
C GLU A 96 5.39 16.95 12.84
N PHE A 97 4.16 16.60 12.45
CA PHE A 97 3.61 16.96 11.15
C PHE A 97 2.83 18.27 11.23
N LYS A 98 2.90 19.06 10.16
CA LYS A 98 2.07 20.27 10.03
C LYS A 98 0.60 19.88 9.92
N GLN A 99 -0.28 20.63 10.59
CA GLN A 99 -1.73 20.39 10.56
C GLN A 99 -2.30 20.31 9.13
N LYS A 100 -1.84 21.19 8.23
CA LYS A 100 -2.23 21.16 6.82
C LYS A 100 -1.96 19.82 6.12
N TYR A 101 -0.91 19.10 6.52
CA TYR A 101 -0.60 17.78 5.99
C TYR A 101 -1.54 16.70 6.55
N ILE A 102 -1.87 16.79 7.83
CA ILE A 102 -2.83 15.91 8.49
C ILE A 102 -4.21 16.06 7.85
N ASP A 103 -4.68 17.30 7.65
CA ASP A 103 -5.95 17.59 6.98
C ASP A 103 -6.02 17.00 5.57
N LEU A 104 -4.90 17.04 4.84
CA LEU A 104 -4.80 16.45 3.50
C LEU A 104 -4.81 14.92 3.53
N LEU A 105 -4.21 14.29 4.53
CA LEU A 105 -4.29 12.83 4.68
C LEU A 105 -5.70 12.39 5.08
N LYS A 106 -6.37 13.15 5.95
CA LYS A 106 -7.78 12.95 6.33
C LYS A 106 -8.70 13.07 5.11
N SER A 107 -8.55 14.12 4.31
CA SER A 107 -9.35 14.30 3.09
C SER A 107 -9.15 13.18 2.06
N GLN A 108 -8.02 12.49 2.11
CA GLN A 108 -7.71 11.34 1.25
C GLN A 108 -8.10 9.99 1.87
N GLY A 109 -8.56 9.95 3.12
CA GLY A 109 -8.86 8.72 3.86
C GLY A 109 -7.62 7.86 4.14
N ARG A 110 -6.46 8.50 4.25
CA ARG A 110 -5.14 7.85 4.45
C ARG A 110 -4.59 8.01 5.85
N TYR A 111 -5.28 8.80 6.66
CA TYR A 111 -4.96 8.98 8.06
C TYR A 111 -5.75 7.97 8.89
N LEU A 112 -5.07 7.27 9.77
CA LEU A 112 -5.70 6.55 10.88
C LEU A 112 -5.91 7.59 11.98
N ASP A 113 -7.07 8.25 12.00
CA ASP A 113 -7.54 8.88 13.23
C ASP A 113 -7.65 7.75 14.28
N ASP A 114 -6.83 7.83 15.32
CA ASP A 114 -6.72 6.94 16.48
C ASP A 114 -7.50 5.61 16.46
N ILE A 115 -6.73 4.53 16.59
CA ILE A 115 -7.18 3.24 17.13
C ILE A 115 -7.57 3.46 18.62
N SER A 116 -8.67 4.17 18.86
CA SER A 116 -9.29 4.38 20.18
C SER A 116 -10.72 3.87 20.26
N GLU A 117 -11.17 3.07 19.27
CA GLU A 117 -12.39 2.27 19.38
C GLU A 117 -12.17 0.85 18.82
N GLN A 118 -11.39 0.04 19.54
CA GLN A 118 -11.64 -1.40 19.55
C GLN A 118 -12.44 -1.71 20.83
N PRO A 119 -13.69 -2.22 20.74
CA PRO A 119 -14.34 -2.77 21.92
C PRO A 119 -13.54 -3.99 22.41
N LYS A 120 -13.26 -4.01 23.71
CA LYS A 120 -12.71 -5.15 24.45
C LYS A 120 -13.58 -6.40 24.30
#